data_AF-A0AAW1AAN7-F1
#
_entry.id   AF-A0AAW1AAN7-F1
#
_cell.length_a   1.000
_cell.length_b   1.000
_cell.length_c   1.000
_cell.angle_alpha   90.00
_cell.angle_beta   90.00
_cell.angle_gamma   90.00
#
_symmetry.space_group_name_H-M   'P 1'
#
loop_
_entity.id
_entity.type
_entity.pdbx_description
1 polymer ?
#
loop_
_entity_poly.entity_id
_entity_poly.type
_entity_poly.pdbx_seq_one_letter_code
_entity_poly.pdbx_strand_id
1 'polypeptide(L)'
;MKQIVTNQTVKIPEGLTVTVKSRMVTVKGPRGILKRSFKHLALDIRMISPRLLKVEKWFGTKKELAAVRTVCSHIENMLKGVTKGYQYKMRAVYAHFPINCVITENNTVIEIRNFLGEKYIRRVKMATGVTVSNSAKQKDELIIEGNSLEDVSRSAALIQQSTTVKNKDIRKFLDGLYVSEKTTVVQDDE
;
A
#
# COMPACT_ATOMS: atom_id res chain seq x y z
N MET A 1 1.44 -27.60 20.97
CA MET A 1 0.43 -27.29 22.03
C MET A 1 -0.59 -26.33 21.44
N LYS A 2 -1.90 -26.63 21.50
CA LYS A 2 -2.95 -25.71 21.03
C LYS A 2 -3.25 -24.72 22.14
N GLN A 3 -3.11 -23.43 21.87
CA GLN A 3 -3.45 -22.40 22.83
C GLN A 3 -4.97 -22.23 22.86
N ILE A 4 -5.58 -22.22 24.05
CA ILE A 4 -7.05 -22.23 24.22
C ILE A 4 -7.67 -21.01 23.57
N VAL A 5 -7.14 -19.82 23.87
CA VAL A 5 -7.55 -18.57 23.26
C VAL A 5 -6.36 -17.66 23.05
N THR A 6 -6.31 -17.02 21.90
CA THR A 6 -5.42 -15.91 21.62
C THR A 6 -6.25 -14.80 21.01
N ASN A 7 -6.14 -13.61 21.57
CA ASN A 7 -6.91 -12.46 21.13
C ASN A 7 -6.01 -11.23 21.04
N GLN A 8 -6.45 -10.30 20.20
CA GLN A 8 -5.85 -8.98 20.10
C GLN A 8 -6.95 -7.97 19.81
N THR A 9 -6.76 -6.75 20.30
CA THR A 9 -7.73 -5.67 20.16
C THR A 9 -7.12 -4.54 19.33
N VAL A 10 -7.96 -3.89 18.53
CA VAL A 10 -7.62 -2.73 17.70
C VAL A 10 -8.50 -1.58 18.16
N LYS A 11 -7.86 -0.47 18.54
CA LYS A 11 -8.54 0.77 18.92
C LYS A 11 -8.91 1.54 17.66
N ILE A 12 -10.16 1.99 17.59
CA ILE A 12 -10.69 2.77 16.46
C ILE A 12 -10.66 4.26 16.88
N PRO A 13 -9.93 5.11 16.14
CA PRO A 13 -9.93 6.56 16.34
C PRO A 13 -11.33 7.19 16.22
N GLU A 14 -11.52 8.36 16.81
CA GLU A 14 -12.77 9.11 16.72
C GLU A 14 -13.07 9.55 15.27
N GLY A 15 -14.36 9.65 14.92
CA GLY A 15 -14.80 10.04 13.58
C GLY A 15 -14.74 8.93 12.52
N LEU A 16 -14.28 7.73 12.86
CA LEU A 16 -14.26 6.57 11.97
C LEU A 16 -15.38 5.59 12.30
N THR A 17 -15.94 4.97 11.26
CA THR A 17 -16.94 3.90 11.43
C THR A 17 -16.41 2.60 10.85
N VAL A 18 -16.40 1.55 11.68
CA VAL A 18 -16.00 0.21 11.29
C VAL A 18 -17.19 -0.72 11.44
N THR A 19 -17.49 -1.46 10.37
CA THR A 19 -18.54 -2.48 10.39
C THR A 19 -17.93 -3.82 10.01
N VAL A 20 -18.28 -4.86 10.76
CA VAL A 20 -17.86 -6.23 10.50
C VAL A 20 -19.09 -7.07 10.19
N LYS A 21 -19.13 -7.69 9.00
CA LYS A 21 -20.19 -8.62 8.59
C LYS A 21 -19.56 -9.87 8.00
N SER A 22 -19.79 -11.04 8.58
CA SER A 22 -19.29 -12.32 8.05
C SER A 22 -17.78 -12.31 7.73
N ARG A 23 -16.93 -11.82 8.66
CA ARG A 23 -15.47 -11.64 8.49
C ARG A 23 -15.07 -10.69 7.34
N MET A 24 -16.01 -9.90 6.83
CA MET A 24 -15.74 -8.78 5.94
C MET A 24 -15.72 -7.49 6.77
N VAL A 25 -14.58 -6.80 6.75
CA VAL A 25 -14.38 -5.54 7.46
C VAL A 25 -14.55 -4.40 6.47
N THR A 26 -15.44 -3.47 6.78
CA THR A 26 -15.60 -2.21 6.06
C THR A 26 -15.25 -1.07 6.99
N VAL A 27 -14.29 -0.25 6.57
CA VAL A 27 -13.84 0.94 7.29
C VAL A 27 -14.25 2.15 6.47
N LYS A 28 -14.97 3.10 7.08
CA LYS A 28 -15.29 4.39 6.47
C LYS A 28 -14.63 5.50 7.27
N GLY A 29 -14.04 6.45 6.53
CA GLY A 29 -13.43 7.65 7.09
C GLY A 29 -13.54 8.82 6.12
N PRO A 30 -12.88 9.95 6.43
CA PRO A 30 -13.00 11.18 5.66
C PRO A 30 -12.49 11.04 4.22
N ARG A 31 -11.44 10.26 3.99
CA ARG A 31 -10.87 10.06 2.64
C ARG A 31 -11.60 9.03 1.79
N GLY A 32 -12.57 8.30 2.36
CA GLY A 32 -13.36 7.31 1.64
C GLY A 32 -13.59 6.01 2.41
N ILE A 33 -13.82 4.93 1.67
CA ILE A 33 -14.26 3.63 2.19
C ILE A 33 -13.32 2.53 1.73
N LEU A 34 -12.81 1.73 2.66
CA LEU A 34 -12.04 0.52 2.36
C LEU A 34 -12.80 -0.72 2.81
N LYS A 35 -12.77 -1.75 1.98
CA LYS A 35 -13.41 -3.05 2.24
C LYS A 35 -12.40 -4.17 2.10
N ARG A 36 -12.37 -5.10 3.06
CA ARG A 36 -11.49 -6.26 3.01
C ARG A 36 -12.18 -7.51 3.55
N SER A 37 -11.95 -8.64 2.87
CA SER A 37 -12.49 -9.94 3.26
C SER A 37 -11.42 -10.80 3.92
N PHE A 38 -11.70 -11.31 5.11
CA PHE A 38 -10.88 -12.29 5.83
C PHE A 38 -11.54 -13.67 5.90
N LYS A 39 -12.47 -13.98 4.98
CA LYS A 39 -13.21 -15.26 4.95
C LYS A 39 -12.32 -16.50 4.86
N HIS A 40 -11.13 -16.37 4.28
CA HIS A 40 -10.14 -17.44 4.17
C HIS A 40 -9.53 -17.84 5.51
N LEU A 41 -9.64 -17.00 6.55
CA LEU A 41 -9.13 -17.28 7.89
C LEU A 41 -10.28 -17.73 8.81
N ALA A 42 -10.05 -18.83 9.53
CA ALA A 42 -10.95 -19.30 10.58
C ALA A 42 -10.72 -18.52 11.88
N LEU A 43 -11.06 -17.24 11.88
CA LEU A 43 -10.92 -16.30 13.01
C LEU A 43 -12.28 -15.70 13.34
N ASP A 44 -12.52 -15.39 14.62
CA ASP A 44 -13.65 -14.58 15.02
C ASP A 44 -13.24 -13.10 15.08
N ILE A 45 -14.03 -12.24 14.45
CA ILE A 45 -13.81 -10.80 14.39
C ILE A 45 -15.10 -10.14 14.87
N ARG A 46 -15.04 -9.53 16.05
CA ARG A 46 -16.19 -8.96 16.74
C ARG A 46 -15.91 -7.54 17.21
N MET A 47 -16.93 -6.71 17.13
CA MET A 47 -16.94 -5.39 17.78
C MET A 47 -17.34 -5.61 19.24
N ILE A 48 -16.44 -5.32 20.19
CA ILE A 48 -16.81 -5.33 21.62
C ILE A 48 -17.54 -4.04 21.96
N SER A 49 -17.00 -2.93 21.48
CA SER A 49 -17.58 -1.61 21.63
C SER A 49 -17.42 -0.85 20.31
N PRO A 50 -18.13 0.27 20.12
CA PRO A 50 -18.03 1.06 18.88
C PRO A 50 -16.60 1.49 18.54
N ARG A 51 -15.71 1.55 19.55
CA ARG A 51 -14.31 1.98 19.41
C ARG A 51 -13.29 0.87 19.59
N LEU A 52 -13.71 -0.38 19.83
CA LEU A 52 -12.81 -1.49 20.11
C LEU A 52 -13.23 -2.74 19.36
N LEU A 53 -12.41 -3.09 18.37
CA LEU A 53 -12.55 -4.31 17.57
C LEU A 53 -11.63 -5.39 18.14
N LYS A 54 -12.18 -6.58 18.39
CA LYS A 54 -11.42 -7.74 18.87
C LYS A 54 -11.36 -8.81 17.80
N VAL A 55 -10.15 -9.31 17.57
CA VAL A 55 -9.89 -10.49 16.74
C VAL A 55 -9.45 -11.60 17.69
N GLU A 56 -10.07 -12.77 17.59
CA GLU A 56 -9.71 -13.92 18.41
C GLU A 56 -9.71 -15.25 17.65
N LYS A 57 -8.86 -16.14 18.11
CA LYS A 57 -8.77 -17.53 17.67
C LYS A 57 -8.89 -18.44 18.87
N TRP A 58 -9.81 -19.38 18.79
CA TRP A 58 -9.93 -20.50 19.72
C TRP A 58 -9.15 -21.70 19.21
N PHE A 59 -8.45 -22.39 20.11
CA PHE A 59 -7.71 -23.63 19.86
C PHE A 59 -6.76 -23.55 18.65
N GLY A 60 -6.07 -22.42 18.50
CA GLY A 60 -5.23 -22.12 17.34
C GLY A 60 -3.91 -22.92 17.32
N THR A 61 -3.52 -23.36 16.13
CA THR A 61 -2.16 -23.80 15.82
C THR A 61 -1.22 -22.61 15.60
N LYS A 62 0.09 -22.79 15.72
CA LYS A 62 1.08 -21.69 15.63
C LYS A 62 0.89 -20.77 14.41
N LYS A 63 0.51 -21.31 13.25
CA LYS A 63 0.23 -20.54 12.02
C LYS A 63 -1.04 -19.69 12.14
N GLU A 64 -2.09 -20.24 12.74
CA GLU A 64 -3.36 -19.53 12.93
C GLU A 64 -3.25 -18.45 14.01
N LEU A 65 -2.43 -18.68 15.04
CA LEU A 65 -2.13 -17.67 16.07
C LEU A 65 -1.45 -16.45 15.47
N ALA A 66 -0.50 -16.65 14.55
CA ALA A 66 0.15 -15.56 13.83
C ALA A 66 -0.84 -14.74 12.99
N ALA A 67 -1.87 -15.39 12.42
CA ALA A 67 -2.87 -14.72 11.60
C ALA A 67 -3.71 -13.69 12.37
N VAL A 68 -3.89 -13.86 13.69
CA VAL A 68 -4.59 -12.87 14.55
C VAL A 68 -3.93 -11.50 14.43
N ARG A 69 -2.60 -11.45 14.60
CA ARG A 69 -1.82 -10.21 14.49
C ARG A 69 -1.85 -9.63 13.08
N THR A 70 -1.76 -10.49 12.06
CA THR A 70 -1.84 -10.07 10.65
C THR A 70 -3.14 -9.36 10.35
N VAL A 71 -4.28 -9.90 10.81
CA VAL A 71 -5.59 -9.25 10.63
C VAL A 71 -5.65 -7.91 11.36
N CYS A 72 -5.16 -7.83 12.60
CA CYS A 72 -5.10 -6.56 13.33
C CYS A 72 -4.29 -5.50 12.57
N SER A 73 -3.10 -5.83 12.09
CA SER A 73 -2.26 -4.89 11.33
C SER A 73 -2.91 -4.46 10.01
N HIS A 74 -3.62 -5.36 9.32
CA HIS A 74 -4.37 -4.96 8.13
C HIS A 74 -5.49 -3.97 8.44
N ILE A 75 -6.20 -4.15 9.56
CA ILE A 75 -7.27 -3.22 9.98
C ILE A 75 -6.67 -1.87 10.40
N GLU A 76 -5.56 -1.86 11.13
CA GLU A 76 -4.83 -0.63 11.49
C GLU A 76 -4.38 0.14 10.24
N ASN A 77 -3.86 -0.56 9.23
CA ASN A 77 -3.50 0.05 7.96
C ASN A 77 -4.72 0.62 7.22
N MET A 78 -5.87 -0.07 7.25
CA MET A 78 -7.11 0.47 6.68
C MET A 78 -7.55 1.74 7.41
N LEU A 79 -7.48 1.77 8.74
CA LEU A 79 -7.81 2.95 9.57
C LEU A 79 -6.90 4.14 9.25
N LYS A 80 -5.58 3.92 9.17
CA LYS A 80 -4.60 4.94 8.79
C LYS A 80 -4.82 5.42 7.35
N GLY A 81 -5.16 4.52 6.44
CA GLY A 81 -5.44 4.81 5.04
C GLY A 81 -6.65 5.73 4.81
N VAL A 82 -7.76 5.50 5.52
CA VAL A 82 -8.95 6.36 5.38
C VAL A 82 -8.86 7.70 6.12
N THR A 83 -7.91 7.83 7.06
CA THR A 83 -7.66 9.07 7.81
C THR A 83 -6.62 9.92 7.11
N LYS A 84 -5.40 9.40 6.98
CA LYS A 84 -4.23 10.14 6.50
C LYS A 84 -3.88 9.86 5.04
N GLY A 85 -4.28 8.70 4.51
CA GLY A 85 -3.83 8.23 3.20
C GLY A 85 -2.36 7.83 3.21
N TYR A 86 -1.94 7.10 2.18
CA TYR A 86 -0.54 6.68 1.99
C TYR A 86 0.06 7.39 0.78
N GLN A 87 1.32 7.81 0.93
CA GLN A 87 2.10 8.47 -0.09
C GLN A 87 3.45 7.79 -0.21
N TYR A 88 3.77 7.30 -1.39
CA TYR A 88 5.08 6.73 -1.70
C TYR A 88 5.81 7.68 -2.64
N LYS A 89 7.01 8.08 -2.26
CA LYS A 89 7.91 8.83 -3.13
C LYS A 89 8.82 7.85 -3.83
N MET A 90 8.94 7.97 -5.15
CA MET A 90 9.86 7.21 -5.97
C MET A 90 10.81 8.16 -6.68
N ARG A 91 12.08 7.78 -6.80
CA ARG A 91 13.08 8.56 -7.54
C ARG A 91 13.58 7.77 -8.73
N ALA A 92 13.67 8.43 -9.87
CA ALA A 92 14.35 7.91 -11.03
C ALA A 92 15.86 8.16 -10.89
N VAL A 93 16.63 7.09 -11.02
CA VAL A 93 18.09 7.09 -10.99
C VAL A 93 18.56 6.69 -12.37
N TYR A 94 19.50 7.44 -12.92
CA TYR A 94 20.11 7.13 -14.21
C TYR A 94 21.53 7.70 -14.28
N ALA A 95 22.38 7.08 -15.10
CA ALA A 95 23.76 7.55 -15.29
C ALA A 95 23.90 8.44 -16.54
N HIS A 96 23.45 7.95 -17.70
CA HIS A 96 23.67 8.61 -18.98
C HIS A 96 22.37 8.92 -19.74
N PHE A 97 21.39 8.01 -19.71
CA PHE A 97 20.12 8.18 -20.43
C PHE A 97 19.06 8.72 -19.47
N PRO A 98 18.59 9.98 -19.61
CA PRO A 98 17.54 10.52 -18.75
C PRO A 98 16.24 9.74 -18.93
N ILE A 99 15.66 9.28 -17.82
CA ILE A 99 14.41 8.51 -17.83
C ILE A 99 13.25 9.49 -17.82
N ASN A 100 12.42 9.46 -18.88
CA ASN A 100 11.26 10.34 -18.99
C ASN A 100 10.00 9.61 -18.49
N CYS A 101 9.40 10.15 -17.43
CA CYS A 101 8.15 9.64 -16.86
C CYS A 101 6.98 10.53 -17.29
N VAL A 102 6.12 10.01 -18.17
CA VAL A 102 4.92 10.72 -18.64
C VAL A 102 3.70 10.08 -17.99
N ILE A 103 2.82 10.90 -17.45
CA ILE A 103 1.61 10.46 -16.77
C ILE A 103 0.43 10.70 -17.71
N THR A 104 -0.39 9.67 -17.91
CA THR A 104 -1.50 9.65 -18.87
C THR A 104 -2.78 9.12 -18.18
N GLU A 105 -3.94 9.31 -18.82
CA GLU A 105 -5.25 8.80 -18.35
C GLU A 105 -5.57 9.26 -16.91
N ASN A 106 -5.75 10.56 -16.70
CA ASN A 106 -6.13 11.14 -15.40
C ASN A 106 -5.29 10.62 -14.23
N ASN A 107 -3.97 10.58 -14.40
CA ASN A 107 -3.01 10.15 -13.37
C ASN A 107 -3.06 8.66 -12.97
N THR A 108 -3.62 7.79 -13.83
CA THR A 108 -3.75 6.35 -13.55
C THR A 108 -2.80 5.46 -14.35
N VAL A 109 -2.14 5.98 -15.39
CA VAL A 109 -1.14 5.25 -16.17
C VAL A 109 0.15 6.04 -16.23
N ILE A 110 1.28 5.35 -16.02
CA ILE A 110 2.60 5.92 -16.23
C ILE A 110 3.26 5.27 -17.44
N GLU A 111 3.82 6.10 -18.32
CA GLU A 111 4.66 5.72 -19.42
C GLU A 111 6.11 6.08 -19.10
N ILE A 112 6.97 5.07 -19.05
CA ILE A 112 8.40 5.23 -18.82
C ILE A 112 9.09 5.09 -20.18
N ARG A 113 9.77 6.16 -20.58
CA ARG A 113 10.47 6.27 -21.87
C ARG A 113 11.97 6.43 -21.64
N ASN A 114 12.76 6.02 -22.63
CA ASN A 114 14.21 6.18 -22.66
C ASN A 114 14.97 5.47 -21.52
N PHE A 115 14.36 4.44 -20.91
CA PHE A 115 15.05 3.60 -19.93
C PHE A 115 16.21 2.85 -20.60
N LEU A 116 17.45 3.03 -20.13
CA LEU A 116 18.67 2.50 -20.75
C LEU A 116 18.84 2.84 -22.25
N GLY A 117 18.19 3.90 -22.75
CA GLY A 117 18.21 4.26 -24.17
C GLY A 117 17.33 3.38 -25.07
N GLU A 118 16.44 2.58 -24.49
CA GLU A 118 15.50 1.76 -25.26
C GLU A 118 14.43 2.62 -25.96
N LYS A 119 14.05 2.24 -27.18
CA LYS A 119 12.87 2.80 -27.90
C LYS A 119 11.54 2.26 -27.39
N TYR A 120 11.56 1.18 -26.61
CA TYR A 120 10.37 0.55 -26.06
C TYR A 120 9.76 1.40 -24.95
N ILE A 121 8.46 1.67 -25.02
CA ILE A 121 7.73 2.44 -24.02
C ILE A 121 7.11 1.48 -23.02
N ARG A 122 7.53 1.56 -21.76
CA ARG A 122 7.02 0.73 -20.68
C ARG A 122 5.79 1.41 -20.08
N ARG A 123 4.62 0.80 -20.23
CA ARG A 123 3.36 1.30 -19.67
C ARG A 123 3.00 0.52 -18.41
N VAL A 124 2.78 1.23 -17.31
CA VAL A 124 2.33 0.63 -16.04
C VAL A 124 1.02 1.27 -15.64
N LYS A 125 -0.03 0.45 -15.49
CA LYS A 125 -1.34 0.88 -15.02
C LYS A 125 -1.41 0.76 -13.50
N MET A 126 -1.87 1.80 -12.84
CA MET A 126 -2.02 1.84 -11.39
C MET A 126 -3.22 1.02 -10.93
N ALA A 127 -3.17 0.59 -9.67
CA ALA A 127 -4.32 -0.01 -9.01
C ALA A 127 -5.46 1.00 -8.86
N THR A 128 -6.69 0.49 -8.70
CA THR A 128 -7.89 1.33 -8.59
C THR A 128 -7.83 2.25 -7.37
N GLY A 129 -8.05 3.55 -7.58
CA GLY A 129 -8.01 4.55 -6.51
C GLY A 129 -6.60 4.99 -6.10
N VAL A 130 -5.58 4.62 -6.88
CA VAL A 130 -4.21 5.13 -6.75
C VAL A 130 -3.93 6.12 -7.87
N THR A 131 -3.36 7.26 -7.52
CA THR A 131 -2.99 8.33 -8.45
C THR A 131 -1.49 8.57 -8.41
N VAL A 132 -0.91 8.93 -9.56
CA VAL A 132 0.51 9.27 -9.69
C VAL A 132 0.66 10.71 -10.15
N SER A 133 1.60 11.44 -9.55
CA SER A 133 1.96 12.80 -9.93
C SER A 133 3.48 12.97 -9.96
N ASN A 134 3.95 13.93 -10.75
CA ASN A 134 5.35 14.36 -10.71
C ASN A 134 5.53 15.33 -9.54
N SER A 135 6.59 15.17 -8.76
CA SER A 135 6.92 16.08 -7.65
C SER A 135 7.34 17.44 -8.21
N ALA A 136 6.71 18.52 -7.71
CA ALA A 136 7.12 19.88 -8.04
C ALA A 136 8.38 20.31 -7.25
N LYS A 137 8.67 19.65 -6.12
CA LYS A 137 9.74 20.03 -5.20
C LYS A 137 11.09 19.45 -5.63
N GLN A 138 11.08 18.24 -6.16
CA GLN A 138 12.28 17.49 -6.50
C GLN A 138 12.17 17.00 -7.94
N LYS A 139 13.20 17.31 -8.74
CA LYS A 139 13.31 16.78 -10.09
C LYS A 139 13.46 15.26 -10.06
N ASP A 140 12.85 14.59 -11.04
CA ASP A 140 12.92 13.14 -11.26
C ASP A 140 12.34 12.31 -10.10
N GLU A 141 11.38 12.91 -9.37
CA GLU A 141 10.62 12.27 -8.30
C GLU A 141 9.15 12.10 -8.69
N LEU A 142 8.63 10.90 -8.48
CA LEU A 142 7.23 10.53 -8.63
C LEU A 142 6.58 10.37 -7.25
N ILE A 143 5.36 10.86 -7.14
CA ILE A 143 4.53 10.75 -5.96
C ILE A 143 3.36 9.84 -6.28
N ILE A 144 3.22 8.75 -5.54
CA ILE A 144 2.15 7.76 -5.67
C ILE A 144 1.27 7.85 -4.43
N GLU A 145 0.00 8.17 -4.63
CA GLU A 145 -0.94 8.41 -3.54
C GLU A 145 -2.16 7.50 -3.64
N GLY A 146 -2.67 7.09 -2.48
CA GLY A 146 -3.90 6.32 -2.40
C GLY A 146 -4.29 6.02 -0.96
N ASN A 147 -5.50 5.50 -0.79
CA ASN A 147 -6.01 5.16 0.55
C ASN A 147 -5.58 3.75 1.00
N SER A 148 -5.37 2.82 0.07
CA SER A 148 -5.01 1.43 0.36
C SER A 148 -3.50 1.23 0.25
N LEU A 149 -2.85 0.88 1.37
CA LEU A 149 -1.41 0.63 1.42
C LEU A 149 -0.96 -0.45 0.41
N GLU A 150 -1.75 -1.51 0.25
CA GLU A 150 -1.42 -2.62 -0.64
C GLU A 150 -1.46 -2.21 -2.11
N ASP A 151 -2.45 -1.40 -2.47
CA ASP A 151 -2.63 -0.91 -3.84
C ASP A 151 -1.54 0.09 -4.22
N VAL A 152 -1.22 1.02 -3.31
CA VAL A 152 -0.12 1.97 -3.47
C VAL A 152 1.21 1.24 -3.57
N SER A 153 1.49 0.30 -2.65
CA SER A 153 2.74 -0.47 -2.64
C SER A 153 2.90 -1.33 -3.89
N ARG A 154 1.82 -1.99 -4.32
CA ARG A 154 1.81 -2.82 -5.54
C ARG A 154 2.07 -1.97 -6.78
N SER A 155 1.44 -0.80 -6.88
CA SER A 155 1.63 0.12 -7.99
C SER A 155 3.09 0.59 -8.07
N ALA A 156 3.68 0.97 -6.94
CA ALA A 156 5.11 1.31 -6.85
C ALA A 156 6.03 0.14 -7.24
N ALA A 157 5.72 -1.07 -6.77
CA ALA A 157 6.49 -2.28 -7.09
C ALA A 157 6.43 -2.62 -8.59
N LEU A 158 5.28 -2.46 -9.24
CA LEU A 158 5.14 -2.68 -10.68
C LEU A 158 6.00 -1.71 -11.49
N ILE A 159 6.07 -0.44 -11.09
CA ILE A 159 6.97 0.55 -11.70
C ILE A 159 8.42 0.06 -11.57
N GLN A 160 8.87 -0.25 -10.35
CA GLN A 160 10.24 -0.70 -10.10
C GLN A 160 10.61 -1.98 -10.87
N GLN A 161 9.72 -2.97 -10.89
CA GLN A 161 9.93 -4.22 -11.63
C GLN A 161 9.95 -3.98 -13.15
N SER A 162 9.15 -3.04 -13.64
CA SER A 162 9.15 -2.69 -15.07
C SER A 162 10.49 -2.07 -15.49
N THR A 163 11.19 -1.37 -14.61
CA THR A 163 12.50 -0.75 -14.87
C THR A 163 13.67 -1.55 -14.30
N THR A 164 13.57 -2.88 -14.29
CA THR A 164 14.68 -3.73 -13.87
C THR A 164 15.63 -3.98 -15.04
N VAL A 165 16.92 -3.69 -14.82
CA VAL A 165 17.99 -3.98 -15.78
C VAL A 165 18.14 -5.49 -15.96
N LYS A 166 18.18 -5.95 -17.21
CA LYS A 166 18.38 -7.37 -17.57
C LYS A 166 19.66 -7.53 -18.39
N ASN A 167 20.28 -8.70 -18.32
CA ASN A 167 21.45 -9.09 -19.11
C ASN A 167 22.67 -8.14 -18.96
N LYS A 168 22.78 -7.43 -17.84
CA LYS A 168 23.92 -6.56 -17.46
C LYS A 168 24.22 -6.72 -15.97
N ASP A 169 25.40 -6.27 -15.54
CA ASP A 169 25.76 -6.25 -14.12
C ASP A 169 24.98 -5.15 -13.38
N ILE A 170 24.02 -5.58 -12.55
CA ILE A 170 23.15 -4.71 -11.74
C ILE A 170 23.91 -3.88 -10.70
N ARG A 171 25.18 -4.21 -10.41
CA ARG A 171 26.02 -3.43 -9.49
C ARG A 171 26.64 -2.21 -10.17
N LYS A 172 26.71 -2.22 -11.50
CA LYS A 172 27.25 -1.12 -12.31
C LYS A 172 26.15 -0.31 -12.97
N PHE A 173 25.09 -0.98 -13.45
CA PHE A 173 23.93 -0.34 -14.06
C PHE A 173 22.81 -0.25 -13.02
N LEU A 174 22.80 0.87 -12.30
CA LEU A 174 21.84 1.18 -11.24
C LEU A 174 20.63 1.99 -11.75
N ASP A 175 20.48 2.13 -13.07
CA ASP A 175 19.38 2.85 -13.68
C ASP A 175 18.04 2.18 -13.34
N GLY A 176 17.08 2.96 -12.87
CA GLY A 176 15.76 2.46 -12.46
C GLY A 176 14.95 3.45 -11.66
N LEU A 177 13.72 3.08 -11.32
CA LEU A 177 12.88 3.83 -10.39
C LEU A 177 12.74 3.08 -9.06
N TYR A 178 13.08 3.74 -7.97
CA TYR A 178 13.11 3.15 -6.63
C TYR A 178 12.27 3.95 -5.66
N VAL A 179 11.62 3.26 -4.72
CA VAL A 179 10.92 3.92 -3.60
C VAL A 179 11.96 4.54 -2.67
N SER A 180 11.94 5.87 -2.55
CA SER A 180 12.82 6.63 -1.66
C SER A 180 12.22 6.76 -0.26
N GLU A 181 10.93 7.02 -0.17
CA GLU A 181 10.26 7.31 1.10
C GLU A 181 8.84 6.76 1.13
N LYS A 182 8.38 6.34 2.31
CA LYS A 182 7.02 5.87 2.57
C LYS A 182 6.40 6.74 3.66
N THR A 183 5.50 7.63 3.27
CA THR A 183 4.87 8.61 4.16
C THR A 183 3.35 8.52 4.08
N THR A 184 2.67 9.42 4.78
CA THR A 184 1.24 9.70 4.62
C THR A 184 1.04 10.98 3.84
N VAL A 185 -0.14 11.13 3.22
CA VAL A 185 -0.50 12.33 2.46
C VAL A 185 -0.79 13.49 3.42
N VAL A 186 -1.59 13.24 4.46
CA VAL A 186 -1.73 14.16 5.58
C VAL A 186 -0.53 13.93 6.50
N GLN A 187 0.31 14.95 6.62
CA GLN A 187 1.38 14.98 7.62
C GLN A 187 0.74 15.34 8.96
N ASP A 188 1.16 14.67 10.04
CA ASP A 188 0.80 15.16 11.37
C ASP A 188 1.63 16.42 11.59
N ASP A 189 0.97 17.54 11.89
CA ASP A 189 1.67 18.72 12.41
C ASP A 189 2.33 18.29 13.72
N GLU A 190 3.67 18.35 13.78
CA GLU A 190 4.45 18.15 15.02
C GLU A 190 4.10 19.21 16.08
#